data_AF-A0A432RS31-F1
#
_entry.id   AF-A0A432RS31-F1
#
_cell.length_a   1.000
_cell.length_b   1.000
_cell.length_c   1.000
_cell.angle_alpha   90.00
_cell.angle_beta   90.00
_cell.angle_gamma   90.00
#
_symmetry.space_group_name_H-M   'P 1'
#
loop_
_entity.id
_entity.type
_entity.pdbx_description
1 polymer ?
#
loop_
_entity_poly.entity_id
_entity_poly.type
_entity_poly.pdbx_seq_one_letter_code
_entity_poly.pdbx_strand_id
1 'polypeptide(L)'
;MSRGCRINLDGHEYIVPEGENLLSALLQRGAMVSHSCLAGACGSCRLYPVVGDPILSCQQTVRSDMSLSSKPSQRFTIALENVSCEVLSDHWGKVTAHCPVSLPLGAVFRWQLGDHIGRSVCCSTAGEALAFYFPLAFQERLSELLIEQGAQRATIDISATHLLLYSADNRALAQNFADALQQYGVSHSPMLEAIDLSLPSKTLAFQRFDKALILNDQPVSQDSLEDWLAASRCRVADFTFMTHSN
;
A
#
# COMPACT_ATOMS: atom_id res chain seq x y z
N MET A 1 -26.62 -26.17 11.97
CA MET A 1 -26.22 -24.83 11.47
C MET A 1 -24.86 -25.02 10.81
N SER A 2 -24.72 -24.71 9.52
CA SER A 2 -23.41 -24.74 8.85
C SER A 2 -22.53 -23.64 9.45
N ARG A 3 -21.27 -23.97 9.72
CA ARG A 3 -20.28 -23.01 10.22
C ARG A 3 -19.98 -22.01 9.10
N GLY A 4 -19.89 -20.72 9.42
CA GLY A 4 -19.43 -19.69 8.48
C GLY A 4 -17.90 -19.57 8.53
N CYS A 5 -17.26 -19.53 7.37
CA CYS A 5 -15.85 -19.19 7.21
C CYS A 5 -15.70 -17.73 6.82
N ARG A 6 -14.69 -17.06 7.36
CA ARG A 6 -14.30 -15.70 6.98
C ARG A 6 -13.41 -15.74 5.74
N ILE A 7 -13.90 -15.16 4.65
CA ILE A 7 -13.13 -14.99 3.43
C ILE A 7 -12.79 -13.50 3.29
N ASN A 8 -11.52 -13.16 3.45
CA ASN A 8 -11.02 -11.84 3.09
C ASN A 8 -10.62 -11.87 1.61
N LEU A 9 -11.28 -11.08 0.77
CA LEU A 9 -10.93 -10.90 -0.64
C LEU A 9 -10.58 -9.43 -0.89
N ASP A 10 -9.34 -9.19 -1.31
CA ASP A 10 -8.81 -7.85 -1.58
C ASP A 10 -9.08 -6.88 -0.42
N GLY A 11 -8.97 -7.33 0.84
CA GLY A 11 -9.21 -6.51 2.03
C GLY A 11 -10.68 -6.37 2.46
N HIS A 12 -11.63 -6.97 1.73
CA HIS A 12 -13.04 -7.00 2.11
C HIS A 12 -13.41 -8.36 2.72
N GLU A 13 -14.08 -8.36 3.87
CA GLU A 13 -14.46 -9.59 4.57
C GLU A 13 -15.88 -10.05 4.18
N TYR A 14 -16.00 -11.34 3.87
CA TYR A 14 -17.25 -12.02 3.54
C TYR A 14 -17.43 -13.25 4.43
N ILE A 15 -18.63 -13.44 4.99
CA ILE A 15 -18.98 -14.64 5.75
C ILE A 15 -19.62 -15.66 4.81
N VAL A 16 -18.88 -16.72 4.48
CA VAL A 16 -19.30 -17.77 3.53
C VAL A 16 -19.54 -19.08 4.28
N PRO A 17 -20.70 -19.73 4.15
CA PRO A 17 -20.95 -21.05 4.71
C PRO A 17 -19.94 -22.09 4.23
N GLU A 18 -19.44 -22.87 5.19
CA GLU A 18 -18.62 -24.04 4.92
C GLU A 18 -19.40 -25.02 4.02
N GLY A 19 -18.72 -25.57 3.01
CA GLY A 19 -19.30 -26.46 2.02
C GLY A 19 -19.85 -25.76 0.77
N GLU A 20 -19.97 -24.43 0.74
CA GLU A 20 -20.38 -23.70 -0.47
C GLU A 20 -19.24 -23.58 -1.50
N ASN A 21 -19.64 -23.40 -2.77
CA ASN A 21 -18.72 -23.00 -3.83
C ASN A 21 -18.25 -21.57 -3.59
N LEU A 22 -16.93 -21.35 -3.57
CA LEU A 22 -16.32 -20.07 -3.25
C LEU A 22 -16.76 -18.96 -4.22
N LEU A 23 -16.76 -19.21 -5.54
CA LEU A 23 -17.16 -18.18 -6.51
C LEU A 23 -18.62 -17.79 -6.35
N SER A 24 -19.53 -18.78 -6.34
CA SER A 24 -20.97 -18.50 -6.22
C SER A 24 -21.29 -17.78 -4.91
N ALA A 25 -20.68 -18.19 -3.81
CA ALA A 25 -20.90 -17.59 -2.50
C ALA A 25 -20.40 -16.14 -2.43
N LEU A 26 -19.24 -15.85 -3.04
CA LEU A 26 -18.69 -14.50 -3.12
C LEU A 26 -19.57 -13.59 -3.98
N LEU A 27 -19.99 -14.04 -5.16
CA LEU A 27 -20.86 -13.26 -6.06
C LEU A 27 -22.23 -12.95 -5.42
N GLN A 28 -22.83 -13.92 -4.74
CA GLN A 28 -24.10 -13.72 -4.02
C GLN A 28 -24.00 -12.67 -2.90
N ARG A 29 -22.80 -12.43 -2.39
CA ARG A 29 -22.50 -11.44 -1.34
C ARG A 29 -21.96 -10.13 -1.90
N GLY A 30 -22.03 -9.96 -3.23
CA GLY A 30 -21.64 -8.72 -3.91
C GLY A 30 -20.15 -8.56 -4.17
N ALA A 31 -19.34 -9.59 -3.94
CA ALA A 31 -17.91 -9.54 -4.27
C ALA A 31 -17.71 -9.47 -5.80
N MET A 32 -16.79 -8.63 -6.24
CA MET A 32 -16.40 -8.56 -7.65
C MET A 32 -15.31 -9.58 -7.95
N VAL A 33 -15.68 -10.71 -8.56
CA VAL A 33 -14.75 -11.73 -9.03
C VAL A 33 -14.94 -11.92 -10.53
N SER A 34 -13.88 -11.71 -11.31
CA SER A 34 -13.89 -12.00 -12.75
C SER A 34 -14.25 -13.46 -13.00
N HIS A 35 -15.16 -13.74 -13.92
CA HIS A 35 -15.56 -15.11 -14.24
C HIS A 35 -16.15 -15.19 -15.65
N SER A 36 -16.16 -16.40 -16.23
CA SER A 36 -16.77 -16.63 -17.54
C SER A 36 -17.32 -18.05 -17.67
N CYS A 37 -16.47 -19.08 -17.58
CA CYS A 37 -16.90 -20.44 -17.91
C CYS A 37 -17.57 -21.22 -16.76
N LEU A 38 -17.37 -20.83 -15.50
CA LEU A 38 -17.77 -21.56 -14.28
C LEU A 38 -17.28 -23.02 -14.15
N ALA A 39 -16.61 -23.56 -15.17
CA ALA A 39 -16.13 -24.93 -15.28
C ALA A 39 -14.61 -25.06 -15.09
N GLY A 40 -13.93 -24.00 -14.65
CA GLY A 40 -12.48 -23.99 -14.42
C GLY A 40 -11.59 -23.89 -15.67
N ALA A 41 -12.14 -24.04 -16.87
CA ALA A 41 -11.35 -24.05 -18.11
C ALA A 41 -10.74 -22.69 -18.50
N CYS A 42 -11.45 -21.57 -18.28
CA CYS A 42 -11.02 -20.26 -18.76
C CYS A 42 -10.01 -19.54 -17.84
N GLY A 43 -9.86 -19.99 -16.60
CA GLY A 43 -8.97 -19.37 -15.61
C GLY A 43 -9.36 -17.96 -15.12
N SER A 44 -10.43 -17.33 -15.64
CA SER A 44 -10.78 -15.94 -15.31
C SER A 44 -11.10 -15.68 -13.83
N CYS A 45 -11.52 -16.73 -13.10
CA CYS A 45 -11.90 -16.67 -11.68
C CYS A 45 -10.77 -17.01 -10.71
N ARG A 46 -9.53 -16.87 -11.18
CA ARG A 46 -8.35 -17.16 -10.40
C ARG A 46 -8.21 -16.17 -9.23
N LEU A 47 -8.06 -16.70 -8.03
CA LEU A 47 -7.79 -15.96 -6.81
C LEU A 47 -6.49 -16.46 -6.20
N TYR A 48 -5.81 -15.59 -5.47
CA TYR A 48 -4.45 -15.81 -5.01
C TYR A 48 -4.42 -15.82 -3.48
N PRO A 49 -4.22 -16.98 -2.83
CA PRO A 49 -4.06 -17.04 -1.38
C PRO A 49 -2.72 -16.43 -0.94
N VAL A 50 -2.64 -16.03 0.33
CA VAL A 50 -1.39 -15.50 0.93
C VAL A 50 -0.25 -16.52 0.87
N VAL A 51 -0.58 -17.81 1.03
CA VAL A 51 0.35 -18.94 0.94
C VAL A 51 -0.28 -20.03 0.10
N GLY A 52 0.49 -20.58 -0.84
CA GLY A 52 0.08 -21.68 -1.72
C GLY A 52 -0.21 -21.23 -3.15
N ASP A 53 -0.66 -22.19 -3.96
CA ASP A 53 -0.91 -21.97 -5.37
C ASP A 53 -2.21 -21.18 -5.63
N PRO A 54 -2.30 -20.45 -6.75
CA PRO A 54 -3.54 -19.80 -7.15
C PRO A 54 -4.69 -20.81 -7.29
N ILE A 55 -5.85 -20.43 -6.78
CA ILE A 55 -7.05 -21.26 -6.83
C ILE A 55 -8.02 -20.76 -7.90
N LEU A 56 -8.78 -21.68 -8.50
CA LEU A 56 -9.93 -21.33 -9.32
C LEU A 56 -11.15 -21.29 -8.41
N SER A 57 -11.66 -20.08 -8.11
CA SER A 57 -12.77 -19.93 -7.16
C SER A 57 -14.03 -20.71 -7.56
N CYS A 58 -14.28 -20.92 -8.86
CA CYS A 58 -15.39 -21.76 -9.33
C CYS A 58 -15.23 -23.26 -9.07
N GLN A 59 -14.01 -23.72 -8.78
CA GLN A 59 -13.71 -25.13 -8.47
C GLN A 59 -13.38 -25.33 -6.98
N GLN A 60 -13.43 -24.26 -6.18
CA GLN A 60 -13.07 -24.31 -4.78
C GLN A 60 -14.32 -24.44 -3.90
N THR A 61 -14.30 -25.42 -3.00
CA THR A 61 -15.25 -25.50 -1.88
C THR A 61 -14.67 -24.83 -0.65
N VAL A 62 -15.47 -24.03 0.04
CA VAL A 62 -15.06 -23.36 1.28
C VAL A 62 -15.00 -24.38 2.42
N ARG A 63 -13.83 -24.49 3.06
CA ARG A 63 -13.58 -25.43 4.18
C ARG A 63 -12.97 -24.77 5.42
N SER A 64 -12.45 -23.57 5.25
CA SER A 64 -11.78 -22.81 6.31
C SER A 64 -11.80 -21.33 5.95
N ASP A 65 -11.44 -20.49 6.92
CA ASP A 65 -11.14 -19.08 6.68
C ASP A 65 -10.02 -18.98 5.62
N MET A 66 -10.10 -17.97 4.74
CA MET A 66 -9.10 -17.73 3.70
C MET A 66 -8.86 -16.22 3.53
N SER A 67 -7.63 -15.86 3.18
CA SER A 67 -7.28 -14.51 2.76
C SER A 67 -6.75 -14.58 1.33
N LEU A 68 -7.44 -13.91 0.40
CA LEU A 68 -7.30 -14.05 -1.05
C LEU A 68 -7.15 -12.67 -1.70
N SER A 69 -6.50 -12.63 -2.86
CA SER A 69 -6.45 -11.47 -3.74
C SER A 69 -6.99 -11.81 -5.13
N SER A 70 -7.59 -10.86 -5.84
CA SER A 70 -8.01 -11.02 -7.24
C SER A 70 -6.86 -10.90 -8.25
N LYS A 71 -5.70 -10.44 -7.80
CA LYS A 71 -4.47 -10.30 -8.58
C LYS A 71 -3.32 -11.06 -7.90
N PRO A 72 -2.37 -11.62 -8.66
CA PRO A 72 -1.18 -12.22 -8.08
C PRO A 72 -0.38 -11.15 -7.34
N SER A 73 0.06 -11.45 -6.12
CA SER A 73 1.19 -10.77 -5.50
C SER A 73 2.43 -11.14 -6.31
N GLN A 74 2.89 -10.26 -7.19
CA GLN A 74 4.09 -10.52 -7.98
C GLN A 74 5.31 -10.24 -7.09
N ARG A 75 6.11 -11.29 -6.83
CA ARG A 75 7.40 -11.17 -6.15
C ARG A 75 8.49 -11.14 -7.21
N PHE A 76 9.29 -10.09 -7.20
CA PHE A 76 10.40 -9.92 -8.13
C PHE A 76 11.67 -9.64 -7.34
N THR A 77 12.75 -10.33 -7.69
CA THR A 77 14.09 -9.83 -7.36
C THR A 77 14.48 -8.84 -8.43
N ILE A 78 14.84 -7.63 -8.03
CA ILE A 78 15.20 -6.56 -8.95
C ILE A 78 16.66 -6.21 -8.69
N ALA A 79 17.48 -6.34 -9.73
CA ALA A 79 18.80 -5.75 -9.73
C ALA A 79 18.66 -4.23 -9.90
N LEU A 80 19.23 -3.47 -8.96
CA LEU A 80 19.29 -2.02 -9.07
C LEU A 80 20.63 -1.63 -9.69
N GLU A 81 20.58 -0.92 -10.81
CA GLU A 81 21.74 -0.40 -11.53
C GLU A 81 21.84 1.12 -11.34
N ASN A 82 23.06 1.67 -11.42
CA ASN A 82 23.33 3.11 -11.28
C ASN A 82 22.67 3.73 -10.04
N VAL A 83 22.77 3.03 -8.90
CA VAL A 83 22.14 3.43 -7.65
C VAL A 83 22.78 4.72 -7.14
N SER A 84 21.92 5.70 -6.85
CA SER A 84 22.27 6.90 -6.08
C SER A 84 21.33 7.02 -4.89
N CYS A 85 21.82 7.60 -3.80
CA CYS A 85 21.04 7.82 -2.59
C CYS A 85 21.22 9.27 -2.12
N GLU A 86 20.13 10.02 -2.08
CA GLU A 86 20.05 11.34 -1.49
C GLU A 86 19.59 11.20 -0.04
N VAL A 87 20.39 11.68 0.93
CA VAL A 87 20.03 11.65 2.35
C VAL A 87 18.94 12.71 2.61
N LEU A 88 17.80 12.29 3.17
CA LEU A 88 16.68 13.19 3.49
C LEU A 88 16.51 13.39 5.00
N SER A 89 16.73 12.35 5.80
CA SER A 89 16.74 12.41 7.26
C SER A 89 17.83 11.51 7.82
N ASP A 90 17.95 11.42 9.15
CA ASP A 90 18.88 10.50 9.81
C ASP A 90 18.57 9.03 9.51
N HIS A 91 17.33 8.72 9.12
CA HIS A 91 16.86 7.34 8.91
C HIS A 91 16.54 7.02 7.45
N TRP A 92 16.12 8.00 6.65
CA TRP A 92 15.64 7.77 5.29
C TRP A 92 16.44 8.52 4.23
N GLY A 93 16.67 7.83 3.12
CA GLY A 93 17.17 8.41 1.89
C GLY A 93 16.21 8.19 0.73
N LYS A 94 16.33 9.02 -0.30
CA LYS A 94 15.73 8.79 -1.62
C LYS A 94 16.73 8.04 -2.48
N VAL A 95 16.42 6.78 -2.75
CA VAL A 95 17.16 5.95 -3.68
C VAL A 95 16.65 6.22 -5.08
N THR A 96 17.55 6.44 -6.04
CA THR A 96 17.24 6.47 -7.47
C THR A 96 18.09 5.43 -8.17
N ALA A 97 17.45 4.52 -8.90
CA ALA A 97 18.13 3.43 -9.60
C ALA A 97 17.46 3.10 -10.94
N HIS A 98 18.26 2.62 -11.89
CA HIS A 98 17.77 2.02 -13.12
C HIS A 98 17.40 0.56 -12.84
N CYS A 99 16.20 0.16 -13.23
CA CYS A 99 15.77 -1.22 -13.07
C CYS A 99 14.64 -1.55 -14.07
N PRO A 100 14.37 -2.84 -14.36
CA PRO A 100 13.34 -3.25 -15.31
C PRO A 100 11.90 -3.04 -14.80
N VAL A 101 11.73 -2.40 -13.64
CA VAL A 101 10.42 -2.16 -13.02
C VAL A 101 10.09 -0.69 -13.05
N SER A 102 8.88 -0.39 -13.54
CA SER A 102 8.29 0.94 -13.48
C SER A 102 7.10 0.92 -12.52
N LEU A 103 7.13 1.78 -11.52
CA LEU A 103 6.05 1.97 -10.56
C LEU A 103 5.51 3.40 -10.68
N PRO A 104 4.17 3.60 -10.66
CA PRO A 104 3.63 4.95 -10.67
C PRO A 104 3.95 5.69 -9.37
N LEU A 105 3.95 7.02 -9.41
CA LEU A 105 4.05 7.86 -8.21
C LEU A 105 3.03 7.40 -7.16
N GLY A 106 3.46 7.27 -5.90
CA GLY A 106 2.61 6.84 -4.80
C GLY A 106 2.38 5.33 -4.72
N ALA A 107 2.92 4.54 -5.66
CA ALA A 107 2.87 3.09 -5.58
C ALA A 107 3.62 2.61 -4.33
N VAL A 108 2.88 1.95 -3.45
CA VAL A 108 3.43 1.32 -2.26
C VAL A 108 3.84 -0.10 -2.59
N PHE A 109 5.04 -0.49 -2.16
CA PHE A 109 5.57 -1.83 -2.36
C PHE A 109 6.30 -2.31 -1.11
N ARG A 110 6.36 -3.62 -0.95
CA ARG A 110 7.17 -4.25 0.09
C ARG A 110 8.53 -4.58 -0.48
N TRP A 111 9.54 -4.48 0.35
CA TRP A 111 10.87 -4.96 0.01
C TRP A 111 11.39 -5.94 1.05
N GLN A 112 12.30 -6.80 0.63
CA GLN A 112 13.03 -7.71 1.49
C GLN A 112 14.51 -7.68 1.13
N LEU A 113 15.35 -7.67 2.16
CA LEU A 113 16.80 -7.69 2.07
C LEU A 113 17.37 -8.64 3.14
N GLY A 114 17.63 -9.88 2.75
CA GLY A 114 17.92 -10.95 3.72
C GLY A 114 16.73 -11.16 4.65
N ASP A 115 16.96 -11.02 5.96
CA ASP A 115 15.92 -11.14 7.00
C ASP A 115 15.16 -9.83 7.28
N HIS A 116 15.58 -8.71 6.67
CA HIS A 116 14.92 -7.42 6.83
C HIS A 116 13.77 -7.28 5.85
N ILE A 117 12.64 -6.77 6.33
CA ILE A 117 11.48 -6.47 5.50
C ILE A 117 11.03 -5.04 5.74
N GLY A 118 10.52 -4.42 4.70
CA GLY A 118 9.96 -3.10 4.84
C GLY A 118 8.99 -2.75 3.75
N ARG A 119 8.61 -1.49 3.77
CA ARG A 119 7.69 -0.87 2.86
C ARG A 119 8.27 0.46 2.42
N SER A 120 8.17 0.67 1.13
CA SER A 120 8.59 1.90 0.49
C SER A 120 7.49 2.37 -0.44
N VAL A 121 7.64 3.61 -0.86
CA VAL A 121 6.77 4.25 -1.83
C VAL A 121 7.61 4.76 -2.99
N CYS A 122 7.08 4.57 -4.20
CA CYS A 122 7.63 5.18 -5.40
C CYS A 122 7.40 6.70 -5.37
N CYS A 123 8.47 7.46 -5.57
CA CYS A 123 8.48 8.91 -5.74
C CYS A 123 8.98 9.35 -7.13
N SER A 124 9.01 8.44 -8.11
CA SER A 124 9.32 8.76 -9.51
C SER A 124 8.21 9.57 -10.18
N THR A 125 8.58 10.63 -10.89
CA THR A 125 7.67 11.46 -11.69
C THR A 125 7.80 11.25 -13.20
N ALA A 126 8.96 10.78 -13.69
CA ALA A 126 9.28 10.70 -15.12
C ALA A 126 9.39 9.28 -15.70
N GLY A 127 9.27 8.23 -14.88
CA GLY A 127 9.24 6.83 -15.34
C GLY A 127 10.55 6.24 -15.89
N GLU A 128 11.61 7.03 -16.06
CA GLU A 128 12.92 6.59 -16.59
C GLU A 128 13.77 5.82 -15.57
N ALA A 129 13.60 6.14 -14.29
CA ALA A 129 14.27 5.48 -13.16
C ALA A 129 13.28 5.22 -12.04
N LEU A 130 13.54 4.19 -11.24
CA LEU A 130 12.79 3.95 -10.01
C LEU A 130 13.41 4.79 -8.89
N ALA A 131 12.61 5.70 -8.35
CA ALA A 131 12.93 6.52 -7.20
C ALA A 131 12.00 6.14 -6.05
N PHE A 132 12.55 5.88 -4.87
CA PHE A 132 11.78 5.48 -3.70
C PHE A 132 12.50 5.82 -2.41
N TYR A 133 11.75 5.87 -1.31
CA TYR A 133 12.32 6.09 0.02
C TYR A 133 12.79 4.78 0.63
N PHE A 134 14.01 4.75 1.16
CA PHE A 134 14.63 3.57 1.74
C PHE A 134 15.43 3.88 3.01
N PRO A 135 15.50 2.96 4.01
CA PRO A 135 16.28 3.19 5.21
C PRO A 135 17.79 3.26 4.92
N LEU A 136 18.45 4.31 5.42
CA LEU A 136 19.89 4.53 5.21
C LEU A 136 20.76 3.44 5.81
N ALA A 137 20.28 2.78 6.89
CA ALA A 137 20.96 1.65 7.52
C ALA A 137 21.25 0.48 6.56
N PHE A 138 20.54 0.41 5.43
CA PHE A 138 20.66 -0.68 4.45
C PHE A 138 21.20 -0.21 3.09
N GLN A 139 21.59 1.06 2.94
CA GLN A 139 21.92 1.64 1.63
C GLN A 139 23.06 0.92 0.89
N GLU A 140 24.04 0.38 1.61
CA GLU A 140 25.20 -0.32 1.02
C GLU A 140 24.83 -1.67 0.39
N ARG A 141 23.63 -2.19 0.68
CA ARG A 141 23.14 -3.50 0.25
C ARG A 141 22.06 -3.41 -0.85
N LEU A 142 21.88 -2.23 -1.45
CA LEU A 142 20.82 -1.95 -2.42
C LEU A 142 20.95 -2.69 -3.77
N SER A 143 22.09 -3.32 -4.07
CA SER A 143 22.30 -4.03 -5.33
C SER A 143 21.39 -5.25 -5.53
N GLU A 144 20.82 -5.80 -4.44
CA GLU A 144 20.00 -7.01 -4.46
C GLU A 144 18.70 -6.80 -3.66
N LEU A 145 17.75 -6.03 -4.22
CA LEU A 145 16.47 -5.78 -3.56
C LEU A 145 15.38 -6.70 -4.10
N LEU A 146 14.76 -7.49 -3.21
CA LEU A 146 13.53 -8.20 -3.54
C LEU A 146 12.35 -7.26 -3.33
N ILE A 147 11.58 -6.97 -4.38
CA ILE A 147 10.34 -6.21 -4.31
C ILE A 147 9.15 -7.17 -4.41
N GLU A 148 8.29 -7.13 -3.41
CA GLU A 148 7.00 -7.79 -3.41
C GLU A 148 5.91 -6.74 -3.73
N GLN A 149 5.30 -6.91 -4.89
CA GLN A 149 4.20 -6.08 -5.37
C GLN A 149 2.86 -6.75 -5.02
N GLY A 150 2.12 -6.12 -4.11
CA GLY A 150 0.70 -6.45 -3.87
C GLY A 150 -0.22 -5.80 -4.90
N ALA A 151 -1.53 -6.07 -4.80
CA ALA A 151 -2.55 -5.38 -5.58
C ALA A 151 -2.43 -3.85 -5.38
N GLN A 152 -1.99 -3.14 -6.42
CA GLN A 152 -1.86 -1.68 -6.40
C GLN A 152 -3.26 -1.08 -6.29
N ARG A 153 -3.59 -0.49 -5.13
CA ARG A 153 -4.81 0.29 -4.95
C ARG A 153 -4.52 1.74 -5.34
N ALA A 154 -5.16 2.16 -6.42
CA ALA A 154 -5.28 3.53 -6.93
C ALA A 154 -3.97 4.32 -7.15
N THR A 155 -3.71 4.62 -8.42
CA THR A 155 -2.89 5.76 -8.85
C THR A 155 -3.26 7.03 -8.07
N ILE A 156 -2.29 7.91 -7.81
CA ILE A 156 -2.54 9.23 -7.20
C ILE A 156 -3.65 9.93 -8.00
N ASP A 157 -4.72 10.30 -7.30
CA ASP A 157 -5.82 11.08 -7.88
C ASP A 157 -5.42 12.55 -7.86
N ILE A 158 -5.12 13.10 -9.04
CA ILE A 158 -4.68 14.49 -9.17
C ILE A 158 -5.74 15.53 -8.74
N SER A 159 -7.00 15.14 -8.59
CA SER A 159 -8.07 16.02 -8.12
C SER A 159 -8.30 15.95 -6.62
N ALA A 160 -7.78 14.91 -5.95
CA ALA A 160 -7.96 14.69 -4.52
C ALA A 160 -7.16 15.69 -3.68
N THR A 161 -7.74 16.06 -2.54
CA THR A 161 -7.04 16.79 -1.47
C THR A 161 -6.21 15.83 -0.63
N HIS A 162 -4.91 16.12 -0.50
CA HIS A 162 -3.95 15.24 0.17
C HIS A 162 -3.42 15.86 1.47
N LEU A 163 -3.35 15.04 2.52
CA LEU A 163 -2.68 15.34 3.79
C LEU A 163 -1.50 14.38 3.95
N LEU A 164 -0.29 14.89 4.03
CA LEU A 164 0.91 14.12 4.36
C LEU A 164 1.15 14.21 5.87
N LEU A 165 1.04 13.06 6.53
CA LEU A 165 1.34 12.90 7.95
C LEU A 165 2.71 12.26 8.10
N TYR A 166 3.58 12.84 8.94
CA TYR A 166 4.96 12.38 9.08
C TYR A 166 5.45 12.39 10.53
N SER A 167 6.41 11.51 10.87
CA SER A 167 7.13 11.58 12.15
C SER A 167 7.97 12.86 12.21
N ALA A 168 8.23 13.40 13.40
CA ALA A 168 8.97 14.67 13.55
C ALA A 168 10.26 14.75 12.69
N ASP A 169 11.02 13.65 12.60
CA ASP A 169 12.29 13.58 11.88
C ASP A 169 12.14 13.37 10.35
N ASN A 170 10.91 13.14 9.87
CA ASN A 170 10.60 12.85 8.47
C ASN A 170 10.03 14.05 7.70
N ARG A 171 10.20 15.28 8.20
CA ARG A 171 9.70 16.47 7.51
C ARG A 171 10.28 16.61 6.09
N ALA A 172 11.57 16.36 5.93
CA ALA A 172 12.23 16.44 4.63
C ALA A 172 11.70 15.38 3.65
N LEU A 173 11.40 14.17 4.15
CA LEU A 173 10.78 13.10 3.39
C LEU A 173 9.39 13.50 2.89
N ALA A 174 8.56 14.06 3.78
CA ALA A 174 7.23 14.55 3.45
C ALA A 174 7.27 15.70 2.45
N GLN A 175 8.20 16.64 2.61
CA GLN A 175 8.37 17.75 1.67
C GLN A 175 8.79 17.24 0.29
N ASN A 176 9.76 16.33 0.22
CA ASN A 176 10.21 15.74 -1.04
C ASN A 176 9.05 15.04 -1.78
N PHE A 177 8.18 14.34 -1.05
CA PHE A 177 7.02 13.68 -1.67
C PHE A 177 5.95 14.68 -2.12
N ALA A 178 5.71 15.74 -1.33
CA ALA A 178 4.79 16.80 -1.70
C ALA A 178 5.24 17.52 -2.99
N ASP A 179 6.55 17.78 -3.13
CA ASP A 179 7.12 18.36 -4.34
C ASP A 179 6.95 17.41 -5.54
N ALA A 180 7.13 16.10 -5.35
CA ALA A 180 6.87 15.10 -6.39
C ALA A 180 5.39 15.07 -6.82
N LEU A 181 4.45 15.18 -5.88
CA LEU A 181 3.02 15.29 -6.18
C LEU A 181 2.70 16.56 -6.99
N GLN A 182 3.29 17.71 -6.61
CA GLN A 182 3.12 18.96 -7.35
C GLN A 182 3.69 18.87 -8.77
N GLN A 183 4.88 18.29 -8.93
CA GLN A 183 5.48 18.04 -10.26
C GLN A 183 4.62 17.09 -11.11
N TYR A 184 3.96 16.12 -10.48
CA TYR A 184 3.04 15.20 -11.14
C TYR A 184 1.70 15.86 -11.56
N GLY A 185 1.41 17.06 -11.05
CA GLY A 185 0.24 17.85 -11.45
C GLY A 185 -0.99 17.66 -10.56
N VAL A 186 -0.82 17.33 -9.27
CA VAL A 186 -1.96 17.38 -8.34
C VAL A 186 -2.50 18.81 -8.22
N SER A 187 -3.82 18.96 -8.26
CA SER A 187 -4.53 20.24 -8.35
C SER A 187 -4.42 21.08 -7.07
N HIS A 188 -4.21 20.42 -5.94
CA HIS A 188 -4.14 21.03 -4.62
C HIS A 188 -2.77 20.76 -4.00
N SER A 189 -2.11 21.81 -3.50
CA SER A 189 -0.88 21.65 -2.73
C SER A 189 -1.14 20.78 -1.51
N PRO A 190 -0.42 19.66 -1.34
CA PRO A 190 -0.63 18.79 -0.19
C PRO A 190 -0.33 19.52 1.12
N MET A 191 -1.15 19.29 2.14
CA MET A 191 -0.88 19.79 3.48
C MET A 191 0.07 18.85 4.21
N LEU A 192 1.02 19.39 4.97
CA LEU A 192 1.99 18.62 5.75
C LEU A 192 1.74 18.86 7.24
N GLU A 193 1.56 17.79 8.01
CA GLU A 193 1.45 17.88 9.48
C GLU A 193 2.28 16.77 10.16
N ALA A 194 3.04 17.15 11.20
CA ALA A 194 3.76 16.19 12.01
C ALA A 194 2.80 15.42 12.92
N ILE A 195 3.02 14.12 13.05
CA ILE A 195 2.24 13.26 13.94
C ILE A 195 2.72 13.48 15.38
N ASP A 196 1.86 14.06 16.21
CA ASP A 196 2.03 14.13 17.66
C ASP A 196 0.72 13.68 18.31
N LEU A 197 0.64 12.38 18.65
CA LEU A 197 -0.57 11.80 19.24
C LEU A 197 -0.87 12.33 20.65
N SER A 198 0.06 13.04 21.28
CA SER A 198 -0.14 13.59 22.63
C SER A 198 -1.00 14.85 22.63
N LEU A 199 -1.09 15.56 21.49
CA LEU A 199 -1.76 16.84 21.38
C LEU A 199 -2.57 16.94 20.07
N PRO A 200 -3.82 17.43 20.11
CA PRO A 200 -4.56 17.73 18.89
C PRO A 200 -3.87 18.80 18.04
N SER A 201 -3.83 18.60 16.72
CA SER A 201 -3.35 19.61 15.78
C SER A 201 -4.35 20.74 15.64
N LYS A 202 -3.92 21.97 15.93
CA LYS A 202 -4.70 23.18 15.66
C LYS A 202 -4.65 23.56 14.18
N THR A 203 -3.58 23.19 13.49
CA THR A 203 -3.39 23.48 12.07
C THR A 203 -4.44 22.78 11.23
N LEU A 204 -4.79 21.54 11.58
CA LEU A 204 -5.77 20.71 10.86
C LEU A 204 -7.24 21.02 11.20
N ALA A 205 -7.50 21.95 12.12
CA ALA A 205 -8.85 22.20 12.62
C ALA A 205 -9.82 22.61 11.51
N PHE A 206 -10.95 21.90 11.43
CA PHE A 206 -12.04 22.12 10.47
C PHE A 206 -11.67 21.87 9.00
N GLN A 207 -10.58 21.14 8.75
CA GLN A 207 -10.20 20.74 7.41
C GLN A 207 -10.73 19.35 7.06
N ARG A 208 -10.84 19.08 5.76
CA ARG A 208 -11.22 17.78 5.22
C ARG A 208 -10.29 17.43 4.07
N PHE A 209 -9.82 16.19 4.08
CA PHE A 209 -8.98 15.64 3.04
C PHE A 209 -9.58 14.35 2.49
N ASP A 210 -9.36 14.09 1.22
CA ASP A 210 -9.76 12.83 0.59
C ASP A 210 -8.80 11.72 0.98
N LYS A 211 -7.50 12.02 1.07
CA LYS A 211 -6.46 11.02 1.35
C LYS A 211 -5.41 11.50 2.34
N ALA A 212 -5.16 10.71 3.38
CA ALA A 212 -3.97 10.84 4.21
C ALA A 212 -2.88 9.87 3.74
N LEU A 213 -1.68 10.42 3.57
CA LEU A 213 -0.46 9.74 3.13
C LEU A 213 0.54 9.73 4.30
N ILE A 214 0.85 8.55 4.83
CA ILE A 214 1.54 8.42 6.12
C ILE A 214 2.99 7.98 5.89
N LEU A 215 3.92 8.87 6.23
CA LEU A 215 5.37 8.71 6.15
C LEU A 215 5.94 8.63 7.58
N ASN A 216 5.77 7.48 8.24
CA ASN A 216 6.06 7.31 9.66
C ASN A 216 7.19 6.30 9.89
N ASP A 217 8.05 6.59 10.86
CA ASP A 217 9.12 5.72 11.34
C ASP A 217 8.63 4.72 12.38
N GLN A 218 7.69 5.15 13.21
CA GLN A 218 7.16 4.33 14.30
C GLN A 218 5.82 3.71 13.88
N PRO A 219 5.52 2.46 14.27
CA PRO A 219 4.20 1.89 14.05
C PRO A 219 3.14 2.77 14.71
N VAL A 220 2.27 3.38 13.91
CA VAL A 220 1.04 4.02 14.39
C VAL A 220 -0.14 3.25 13.87
N SER A 221 -1.09 2.93 14.74
CA SER A 221 -2.32 2.28 14.31
C SER A 221 -3.21 3.28 13.58
N GLN A 222 -4.03 2.78 12.65
CA GLN A 222 -5.03 3.61 11.99
C GLN A 222 -6.01 4.21 13.01
N ASP A 223 -6.48 3.41 13.97
CA ASP A 223 -7.39 3.85 15.03
C ASP A 223 -6.81 5.05 15.82
N SER A 224 -5.53 4.99 16.19
CA SER A 224 -4.87 6.10 16.89
C SER A 224 -4.77 7.37 16.06
N LEU A 225 -4.56 7.25 14.73
CA LEU A 225 -4.56 8.39 13.82
C LEU A 225 -5.97 8.97 13.65
N GLU A 226 -6.98 8.12 13.52
CA GLU A 226 -8.38 8.53 13.41
C GLU A 226 -8.83 9.28 14.67
N ASP A 227 -8.51 8.76 15.86
CA ASP A 227 -8.80 9.42 17.14
C ASP A 227 -8.10 10.79 17.24
N TRP A 228 -6.82 10.85 16.87
CA TRP A 228 -6.05 12.08 16.88
C TRP A 228 -6.60 13.12 15.88
N LEU A 229 -6.97 12.72 14.67
CA LEU A 229 -7.56 13.59 13.66
C LEU A 229 -8.95 14.08 14.09
N ALA A 230 -9.77 13.20 14.70
CA ALA A 230 -11.07 13.56 15.25
C ALA A 230 -10.93 14.59 16.39
N ALA A 231 -9.98 14.39 17.31
CA ALA A 231 -9.66 15.37 18.37
C ALA A 231 -9.16 16.70 17.79
N SER A 232 -8.45 16.64 16.66
CA SER A 232 -7.99 17.80 15.88
C SER A 232 -9.09 18.44 15.02
N ARG A 233 -10.32 17.92 15.06
CA ARG A 233 -11.46 18.37 14.22
C ARG A 233 -11.15 18.31 12.72
N CYS A 234 -10.33 17.35 12.31
CA CYS A 234 -9.98 17.06 10.93
C CYS A 234 -10.71 15.79 10.47
N ARG A 235 -11.06 15.71 9.19
CA ARG A 235 -11.63 14.50 8.58
C ARG A 235 -10.80 14.03 7.39
N VAL A 236 -10.58 12.74 7.31
CA VAL A 236 -9.88 12.07 6.20
C VAL A 236 -10.75 10.92 5.72
N ALA A 237 -10.89 10.74 4.41
CA ALA A 237 -11.71 9.67 3.84
C ALA A 237 -10.97 8.34 3.66
N ASP A 238 -9.67 8.38 3.33
CA ASP A 238 -8.84 7.19 3.11
C ASP A 238 -7.41 7.37 3.64
N PHE A 239 -6.76 6.28 4.04
CA PHE A 239 -5.41 6.26 4.62
C PHE A 239 -4.49 5.37 3.80
N THR A 240 -3.27 5.83 3.53
CA THR A 240 -2.23 5.02 2.88
C THR A 240 -0.92 5.13 3.64
N PHE A 241 -0.51 4.03 4.26
CA PHE A 241 0.76 3.90 4.97
C PHE A 241 1.90 3.58 4.00
N MET A 242 2.78 4.57 3.79
CA MET A 242 3.74 4.60 2.68
C MET A 242 5.09 4.00 3.03
N THR A 243 5.61 4.30 4.22
CA THR A 243 6.93 3.84 4.67
C THR A 243 6.82 3.05 5.96
N HIS A 244 7.64 2.00 6.06
CA HIS A 244 7.83 1.21 7.27
C HIS A 244 9.09 0.37 7.11
N SER A 245 9.83 0.14 8.18
CA SER A 245 10.95 -0.81 8.21
C SER A 245 11.04 -1.42 9.60
N ASN A 246 11.40 -2.71 9.67
CA ASN A 246 11.59 -3.41 10.93
C ASN A 246 13.06 -3.69 11.25
#